data_AF-A0A923MMW6-F1
#
_entry.id   AF-A0A923MMW6-F1
#
_cell.length_a   1.000
_cell.length_b   1.000
_cell.length_c   1.000
_cell.angle_alpha   90.00
_cell.angle_beta   90.00
_cell.angle_gamma   90.00
#
_symmetry.space_group_name_H-M   'P 1'
#
loop_
_entity.id
_entity.type
_entity.pdbx_description
1 polymer ?
#
loop_
_entity_poly.entity_id
_entity_poly.type
_entity_poly.pdbx_seq_one_letter_code
_entity_poly.pdbx_strand_id
1 'polypeptide(L)'
;MAAMRSRHETGKTETEIEEEFEQKKQDLQANLQDQLSNTVKTFIETSTQDVVETVEKKIKEREKTGIEDSVRDHLRGFSRTIPSFLMAYGNDTVTLATFDAVIPNPEFLEVTSITLDQFRFLRDGGKYKDAETGEEKEFAGNLFDPVVFDDSVKEFLRLKKKLADYFDEKSIEDIFDYIPPQKTNQIFTPKTMVKKMVDMLETENPGCFDDPDKTFIDLYMKSGLYITEIVKRLYQSERMKEQFPDPKERLRHIFEKQVYGLAPTEIIYHIALSYILGFNEGMEDIKHNFRQLDALPYTKEGTLQEKLDELFG
;
A
#
# COMPACT_ATOMS: atom_id res chain seq x y z
N MET A 1 -45.89 28.91 -22.35
CA MET A 1 -45.86 29.45 -23.74
C MET A 1 -44.47 29.94 -24.20
N ALA A 2 -43.36 29.63 -23.50
CA ALA A 2 -42.00 29.88 -24.00
C ALA A 2 -41.38 28.65 -24.70
N ALA A 3 -41.76 27.44 -24.29
CA ALA A 3 -41.24 26.18 -24.85
C ALA A 3 -41.78 25.81 -26.25
N MET A 4 -42.81 26.51 -26.74
CA MET A 4 -43.39 26.24 -28.06
C MET A 4 -42.86 27.16 -29.18
N ARG A 5 -42.08 28.20 -28.83
CA ARG A 5 -41.49 29.13 -29.80
C ARG A 5 -40.08 28.75 -30.28
N SER A 6 -39.35 27.88 -29.56
CA SER A 6 -38.03 27.42 -30.04
C SER A 6 -38.09 26.18 -30.96
N ARG A 7 -39.28 25.65 -31.24
CA ARG A 7 -39.49 24.49 -32.12
C ARG A 7 -39.36 24.80 -33.63
N HIS A 8 -39.16 26.06 -34.01
CA HIS A 8 -39.12 26.49 -35.42
C HIS A 8 -37.84 27.19 -35.86
N GLU A 9 -36.78 27.21 -35.04
CA GLU A 9 -35.51 27.86 -35.41
C GLU A 9 -34.36 26.89 -35.72
N THR A 10 -34.49 25.59 -35.46
CA THR A 10 -33.38 24.63 -35.67
C THR A 10 -33.60 23.60 -36.78
N GLY A 11 -34.81 23.46 -37.33
CA GLY A 11 -35.08 22.54 -38.45
C GLY A 11 -34.87 21.05 -38.18
N LYS A 12 -34.56 20.66 -36.93
CA LYS A 12 -34.32 19.28 -36.52
C LYS A 12 -35.62 18.56 -36.15
N THR A 13 -35.75 17.31 -36.58
CA THR A 13 -36.87 16.42 -36.24
C THR A 13 -36.82 16.00 -34.77
N GLU A 14 -37.96 15.59 -34.17
CA GLU A 14 -38.01 15.19 -32.75
C GLU A 14 -37.00 14.07 -32.45
N THR A 15 -36.78 13.13 -33.38
CA THR A 15 -35.79 12.05 -33.30
C THR A 15 -34.35 12.56 -33.26
N GLU A 16 -33.99 13.55 -34.08
CA GLU A 16 -32.63 14.13 -34.10
C GLU A 16 -32.32 14.91 -32.82
N ILE A 17 -33.33 15.53 -32.21
CA ILE A 17 -33.19 16.23 -30.93
C ILE A 17 -33.00 15.23 -29.78
N GLU A 18 -33.69 14.09 -29.84
CA GLU A 18 -33.61 13.04 -28.83
C GLU A 18 -32.28 12.27 -28.89
N GLU A 19 -31.78 11.99 -30.10
CA GLU A 19 -30.43 11.45 -30.31
C GLU A 19 -29.35 12.43 -29.84
N GLU A 20 -29.44 13.72 -30.17
CA GLU A 20 -28.46 14.73 -29.74
C GLU A 20 -28.49 14.94 -28.22
N PHE A 21 -29.64 14.77 -27.57
CA PHE A 21 -29.78 14.82 -26.12
C PHE A 21 -29.17 13.60 -25.44
N GLU A 22 -29.43 12.39 -25.96
CA GLU A 22 -28.85 11.16 -25.39
C GLU A 22 -27.34 11.06 -25.66
N GLN A 23 -26.87 11.53 -26.80
CA GLN A 23 -25.44 11.61 -27.09
C GLN A 23 -24.75 12.63 -26.18
N LYS A 24 -25.35 13.81 -25.95
CA LYS A 24 -24.85 14.76 -24.94
C LYS A 24 -24.87 14.19 -23.53
N LYS A 25 -25.87 13.40 -23.16
CA LYS A 25 -25.98 12.79 -21.83
C LYS A 25 -24.94 11.69 -21.64
N GLN A 26 -24.68 10.88 -22.66
CA GLN A 26 -23.59 9.89 -22.66
C GLN A 26 -22.23 10.58 -22.61
N ASP A 27 -22.00 11.63 -23.40
CA ASP A 27 -20.77 12.41 -23.34
C ASP A 27 -20.60 13.11 -21.98
N LEU A 28 -21.67 13.67 -21.40
CA LEU A 28 -21.65 14.23 -20.05
C LEU A 28 -21.36 13.17 -18.99
N GLN A 29 -21.92 11.97 -19.11
CA GLN A 29 -21.62 10.86 -18.20
C GLN A 29 -20.19 10.36 -18.34
N ALA A 30 -19.69 10.16 -19.57
CA ALA A 30 -18.33 9.73 -19.83
C ALA A 30 -17.31 10.79 -19.37
N ASN A 31 -17.57 12.06 -19.64
CA ASN A 31 -16.71 13.16 -19.22
C ASN A 31 -16.77 13.41 -17.71
N LEU A 32 -17.94 13.25 -17.07
CA LEU A 32 -18.06 13.26 -15.61
C LEU A 32 -17.32 12.06 -14.99
N GLN A 33 -17.36 10.88 -15.61
CA GLN A 33 -16.68 9.68 -15.14
C GLN A 33 -15.16 9.76 -15.34
N ASP A 34 -14.68 10.35 -16.45
CA ASP A 34 -13.27 10.65 -16.69
C ASP A 34 -12.76 11.78 -15.80
N GLN A 35 -13.55 12.83 -15.57
CA GLN A 35 -13.21 13.90 -14.62
C GLN A 35 -13.23 13.39 -13.19
N LEU A 36 -14.18 12.54 -12.80
CA LEU A 36 -14.20 11.91 -11.49
C LEU A 36 -13.04 10.93 -11.36
N SER A 37 -12.72 10.13 -12.38
CA SER A 37 -11.59 9.20 -12.37
C SER A 37 -10.25 9.93 -12.32
N ASN A 38 -10.09 11.03 -13.06
CA ASN A 38 -8.89 11.86 -13.03
C ASN A 38 -8.80 12.69 -11.75
N THR A 39 -9.91 13.21 -11.22
CA THR A 39 -9.94 13.94 -9.94
C THR A 39 -9.70 12.99 -8.79
N VAL A 40 -10.23 11.76 -8.84
CA VAL A 40 -9.95 10.67 -7.91
C VAL A 40 -8.50 10.25 -8.04
N LYS A 41 -7.94 10.05 -9.24
CA LYS A 41 -6.51 9.71 -9.43
C LYS A 41 -5.57 10.83 -8.97
N THR A 42 -5.90 12.09 -9.27
CA THR A 42 -5.16 13.25 -8.81
C THR A 42 -5.29 13.37 -7.29
N PHE A 43 -6.48 13.22 -6.71
CA PHE A 43 -6.76 13.16 -5.27
C PHE A 43 -6.12 11.94 -4.59
N ILE A 44 -5.86 10.86 -5.30
CA ILE A 44 -5.20 9.65 -4.78
C ILE A 44 -3.67 9.89 -4.70
N GLU A 45 -3.08 10.48 -5.75
CA GLU A 45 -1.68 10.91 -5.75
C GLU A 45 -1.48 12.03 -4.72
N THR A 46 -2.43 12.97 -4.66
CA THR A 46 -2.41 14.08 -3.70
C THR A 46 -2.80 13.66 -2.30
N SER A 47 -3.77 12.81 -1.95
CA SER A 47 -4.20 12.61 -0.54
C SER A 47 -3.13 12.01 0.38
N THR A 48 -2.43 10.96 -0.07
CA THR A 48 -1.31 10.38 0.68
C THR A 48 -0.12 11.34 0.70
N GLN A 49 0.06 12.11 -0.38
CA GLN A 49 0.98 13.23 -0.42
C GLN A 49 0.43 14.44 0.34
N ASP A 50 -0.85 14.59 0.64
CA ASP A 50 -1.55 15.80 1.12
C ASP A 50 -1.56 15.74 2.62
N VAL A 51 -1.63 14.57 3.25
CA VAL A 51 -1.25 14.45 4.66
C VAL A 51 0.21 14.86 4.79
N VAL A 52 1.10 14.33 3.94
CA VAL A 52 2.52 14.67 3.99
C VAL A 52 2.74 16.15 3.65
N GLU A 53 2.06 16.72 2.67
CA GLU A 53 2.21 18.07 2.12
C GLU A 53 1.46 19.09 2.97
N THR A 54 0.30 18.77 3.53
CA THR A 54 -0.41 19.60 4.52
C THR A 54 0.34 19.60 5.83
N VAL A 55 0.92 18.46 6.26
CA VAL A 55 1.85 18.44 7.39
C VAL A 55 3.10 19.24 7.04
N GLU A 56 3.72 19.05 5.88
CA GLU A 56 4.88 19.82 5.43
C GLU A 56 4.57 21.33 5.31
N LYS A 57 3.36 21.70 4.87
CA LYS A 57 2.89 23.08 4.72
C LYS A 57 2.54 23.70 6.06
N LYS A 58 1.86 22.99 6.97
CA LYS A 58 1.65 23.43 8.36
C LYS A 58 2.98 23.55 9.10
N ILE A 59 3.94 22.65 8.85
CA ILE A 59 5.30 22.75 9.38
C ILE A 59 5.99 24.01 8.83
N LYS A 60 5.94 24.27 7.51
CA LYS A 60 6.47 25.50 6.89
C LYS A 60 5.77 26.78 7.35
N GLU A 61 4.46 26.77 7.53
CA GLU A 61 3.72 27.93 8.06
C GLU A 61 4.09 28.21 9.51
N ARG A 62 4.35 27.17 10.30
CA ARG A 62 4.88 27.26 11.67
C ARG A 62 6.41 27.47 11.75
N GLU A 63 7.16 27.46 10.64
CA GLU A 63 8.58 27.92 10.60
C GLU A 63 8.71 29.36 11.11
N LYS A 64 7.67 30.18 10.90
CA LYS A 64 7.62 31.55 11.42
C LYS A 64 7.43 31.63 12.95
N THR A 65 7.13 30.51 13.62
CA THR A 65 6.80 30.43 15.05
C THR A 65 7.78 29.59 15.89
N GLY A 66 8.88 29.08 15.32
CA GLY A 66 10.01 28.53 16.10
C GLY A 66 9.93 27.05 16.47
N ILE A 67 9.36 26.18 15.63
CA ILE A 67 9.49 24.72 15.78
C ILE A 67 10.89 24.28 15.31
N GLU A 68 11.66 23.62 16.20
CA GLU A 68 12.99 23.07 15.90
C GLU A 68 12.97 22.10 14.70
N ASP A 69 14.01 22.17 13.87
CA ASP A 69 14.18 21.31 12.68
C ASP A 69 14.13 19.81 13.02
N SER A 70 14.53 19.43 14.24
CA SER A 70 14.43 18.06 14.77
C SER A 70 12.97 17.55 14.79
N VAL A 71 12.02 18.33 15.28
CA VAL A 71 10.60 17.95 15.35
C VAL A 71 10.01 17.78 13.94
N ARG A 72 10.46 18.62 12.99
CA ARG A 72 10.07 18.58 11.57
C ARG A 72 10.53 17.30 10.87
N ASP A 73 11.78 16.91 11.05
CA ASP A 73 12.30 15.70 10.41
C ASP A 73 11.64 14.44 10.96
N HIS A 74 11.36 14.39 12.27
CA HIS A 74 10.60 13.30 12.88
C HIS A 74 9.18 13.20 12.34
N LEU A 75 8.47 14.32 12.19
CA LEU A 75 7.13 14.35 11.60
C LEU A 75 7.10 13.89 10.16
N ARG A 76 8.05 14.40 9.37
CA ARG A 76 8.17 14.07 7.96
C ARG A 76 8.55 12.61 7.76
N GLY A 77 9.36 12.05 8.65
CA GLY A 77 9.65 10.62 8.73
C GLY A 77 8.39 9.83 9.04
N PHE A 78 7.70 10.19 10.12
CA PHE A 78 6.48 9.54 10.58
C PHE A 78 5.38 9.51 9.50
N SER A 79 5.04 10.65 8.88
CA SER A 79 3.95 10.70 7.90
C SER A 79 4.19 9.79 6.70
N ARG A 80 5.46 9.59 6.29
CA ARG A 80 5.79 8.64 5.22
C ARG A 80 5.55 7.20 5.62
N THR A 81 5.65 6.88 6.90
CA THR A 81 5.54 5.51 7.41
C THR A 81 4.10 5.07 7.63
N ILE A 82 3.14 6.02 7.72
CA ILE A 82 1.71 5.74 7.92
C ILE A 82 1.16 4.72 6.92
N PRO A 83 1.40 4.82 5.60
CA PRO A 83 0.89 3.83 4.64
C PRO A 83 1.43 2.41 4.92
N SER A 84 2.71 2.27 5.27
CA SER A 84 3.28 0.98 5.68
C SER A 84 2.59 0.42 6.94
N PHE A 85 2.22 1.27 7.89
CA PHE A 85 1.44 0.84 9.06
C PHE A 85 0.05 0.36 8.69
N LEU A 86 -0.65 1.12 7.84
CA LEU A 86 -1.98 0.76 7.39
C LEU A 86 -1.98 -0.53 6.56
N MET A 87 -0.85 -0.85 5.91
CA MET A 87 -0.65 -2.18 5.33
C MET A 87 -0.67 -3.28 6.40
N ALA A 88 0.13 -3.16 7.47
CA ALA A 88 0.19 -4.19 8.52
C ALA A 88 -1.04 -4.28 9.42
N TYR A 89 -1.47 -3.14 9.99
CA TYR A 89 -2.43 -3.10 11.10
C TYR A 89 -3.68 -2.28 10.79
N GLY A 90 -3.76 -1.68 9.59
CA GLY A 90 -4.87 -0.83 9.20
C GLY A 90 -6.19 -1.60 9.08
N ASN A 91 -7.24 -1.05 9.70
CA ASN A 91 -8.62 -1.52 9.59
C ASN A 91 -9.58 -0.33 9.70
N ASP A 92 -10.88 -0.57 9.46
CA ASP A 92 -11.92 0.47 9.39
C ASP A 92 -12.13 1.25 10.71
N THR A 93 -11.53 0.81 11.83
CA THR A 93 -11.61 1.48 13.14
C THR A 93 -10.41 2.39 13.43
N VAL A 94 -9.39 2.39 12.56
CA VAL A 94 -8.20 3.23 12.71
C VAL A 94 -8.55 4.69 12.40
N THR A 95 -8.31 5.54 13.38
CA THR A 95 -8.44 7.00 13.31
C THR A 95 -7.22 7.62 13.99
N LEU A 96 -7.01 8.93 13.85
CA LEU A 96 -5.95 9.64 14.56
C LEU A 96 -6.01 9.43 16.10
N ALA A 97 -7.23 9.30 16.63
CA ALA A 97 -7.47 9.09 18.06
C ALA A 97 -7.18 7.65 18.53
N THR A 98 -7.26 6.66 17.63
CA THR A 98 -7.04 5.24 17.95
C THR A 98 -5.69 4.71 17.46
N PHE A 99 -4.95 5.49 16.66
CA PHE A 99 -3.70 5.09 16.03
C PHE A 99 -2.65 4.53 16.99
N ASP A 100 -2.55 5.11 18.20
CA ASP A 100 -1.60 4.70 19.24
C ASP A 100 -2.07 3.50 20.09
N ALA A 101 -3.33 3.07 19.94
CA ALA A 101 -3.88 1.91 20.64
C ALA A 101 -3.84 0.63 19.79
N VAL A 102 -3.70 0.76 18.48
CA VAL A 102 -3.75 -0.36 17.52
C VAL A 102 -2.40 -1.08 17.41
N ILE A 103 -1.30 -0.45 17.84
CA ILE A 103 0.06 -0.89 17.51
C ILE A 103 0.87 -1.08 18.80
N PRO A 104 1.56 -2.22 18.97
CA PRO A 104 2.50 -2.36 20.08
C PRO A 104 3.74 -1.48 19.89
N ASN A 105 4.30 -1.03 21.03
CA ASN A 105 5.35 0.00 21.08
C ASN A 105 6.64 -0.35 20.31
N PRO A 106 7.20 -1.58 20.41
CA PRO A 106 8.42 -1.95 19.70
C PRO A 106 8.29 -1.84 18.17
N GLU A 107 7.17 -2.29 17.63
CA GLU A 107 6.86 -2.32 16.19
C GLU A 107 6.66 -0.90 15.65
N PHE A 108 6.02 -0.05 16.46
CA PHE A 108 5.85 1.36 16.13
C PHE A 108 7.19 2.06 15.97
N LEU A 109 8.11 1.86 16.92
CA LEU A 109 9.44 2.47 16.88
C LEU A 109 10.28 1.94 15.71
N GLU A 110 10.22 0.64 15.43
CA GLU A 110 10.97 0.02 14.33
C GLU A 110 10.69 0.68 12.98
N VAL A 111 9.43 1.08 12.76
CA VAL A 111 8.97 1.56 11.46
C VAL A 111 8.91 3.08 11.38
N THR A 112 8.42 3.76 12.42
CA THR A 112 8.35 5.23 12.44
C THR A 112 9.68 5.90 12.78
N SER A 113 10.61 5.17 13.41
CA SER A 113 11.78 5.73 14.10
C SER A 113 11.44 6.72 15.24
N ILE A 114 10.20 6.75 15.73
CA ILE A 114 9.76 7.50 16.90
C ILE A 114 8.95 6.62 17.86
N THR A 115 8.89 6.98 19.14
CA THR A 115 8.07 6.25 20.13
C THR A 115 6.60 6.67 20.06
N LEU A 116 5.69 5.86 20.63
CA LEU A 116 4.29 6.28 20.77
C LEU A 116 4.16 7.56 21.61
N ASP A 117 5.02 7.76 22.61
CA ASP A 117 5.01 8.98 23.42
C ASP A 117 5.44 10.20 22.61
N GLN A 118 6.42 10.06 21.72
CA GLN A 118 6.77 11.10 20.77
C GLN A 118 5.60 11.37 19.80
N PHE A 119 4.93 10.34 19.30
CA PHE A 119 3.74 10.51 18.46
C PHE A 119 2.59 11.23 19.20
N ARG A 120 2.30 10.83 20.44
CA ARG A 120 1.30 11.50 21.30
C ARG A 120 1.67 12.95 21.55
N PHE A 121 2.94 13.25 21.83
CA PHE A 121 3.42 14.62 21.95
C PHE A 121 3.18 15.44 20.67
N LEU A 122 3.40 14.84 19.49
CA LEU A 122 3.13 15.49 18.20
C LEU A 122 1.63 15.70 17.94
N ARG A 123 0.78 14.77 18.38
CA ARG A 123 -0.69 14.83 18.24
C ARG A 123 -1.31 15.81 19.24
N ASP A 124 -1.04 15.61 20.52
CA ASP A 124 -1.74 16.23 21.65
C ASP A 124 -1.04 17.50 22.15
N GLY A 125 0.25 17.65 21.84
CA GLY A 125 1.07 18.73 22.38
C GLY A 125 1.65 18.40 23.76
N GLY A 126 2.47 19.31 24.27
CA GLY A 126 3.08 19.15 25.59
C GLY A 126 4.23 20.11 25.84
N LYS A 127 4.76 20.07 27.06
CA LYS A 127 5.97 20.82 27.41
C LYS A 127 7.22 20.10 26.92
N TYR A 128 8.16 20.84 26.38
CA TYR A 128 9.48 20.34 26.02
C TYR A 128 10.53 21.36 26.42
N LYS A 129 11.77 20.89 26.59
CA LYS A 129 12.90 21.76 26.88
C LYS A 129 13.62 22.06 25.58
N ASP A 130 13.74 23.33 25.24
CA ASP A 130 14.44 23.78 24.04
C ASP A 130 15.92 23.38 24.12
N ALA A 131 16.46 22.80 23.05
CA ALA A 131 17.82 22.28 23.06
C ALA A 131 18.87 23.40 22.99
N GLU A 132 18.52 24.56 22.43
CA GLU A 132 19.41 25.70 22.25
C GLU A 132 19.36 26.67 23.45
N THR A 133 18.16 26.97 23.94
CA THR A 133 17.97 27.94 25.04
C THR A 133 17.85 27.30 26.41
N GLY A 134 17.52 26.00 26.47
CA GLY A 134 17.28 25.28 27.72
C GLY A 134 15.99 25.70 28.44
N GLU A 135 15.17 26.55 27.82
CA GLU A 135 13.89 27.02 28.37
C GLU A 135 12.79 25.96 28.18
N GLU A 136 11.87 25.87 29.15
CA GLU A 136 10.63 25.12 28.95
C GLU A 136 9.73 25.87 27.96
N LYS A 137 9.49 25.24 26.82
CA LYS A 137 8.55 25.70 25.80
C LYS A 137 7.35 24.77 25.76
N GLU A 138 6.21 25.31 25.35
CA GLU A 138 4.98 24.54 25.19
C GLU A 138 4.68 24.35 23.70
N PHE A 139 4.54 23.10 23.30
CA PHE A 139 4.14 22.72 21.97
C PHE A 139 2.62 22.49 21.94
N ALA A 140 1.90 23.26 21.13
CA ALA A 140 0.43 23.23 21.09
C ALA A 140 -0.18 21.99 20.40
N GLY A 141 0.64 21.06 19.91
CA GLY A 141 0.14 19.86 19.24
C GLY A 141 -0.59 20.16 17.93
N ASN A 142 -1.59 19.32 17.64
CA ASN A 142 -2.57 19.47 16.55
C ASN A 142 -1.92 19.64 15.15
N LEU A 143 -0.82 18.94 14.93
CA LEU A 143 -0.15 18.90 13.62
C LEU A 143 -0.98 18.14 12.59
N PHE A 144 -1.62 17.06 13.03
CA PHE A 144 -2.54 16.30 12.22
C PHE A 144 -3.92 16.92 12.33
N ASP A 145 -4.52 17.23 11.17
CA ASP A 145 -5.94 17.54 11.12
C ASP A 145 -6.70 16.20 11.22
N PRO A 146 -7.56 16.00 12.23
CA PRO A 146 -8.25 14.72 12.40
C PRO A 146 -9.11 14.33 11.21
N VAL A 147 -9.77 15.30 10.57
CA VAL A 147 -10.64 15.03 9.41
C VAL A 147 -9.79 14.59 8.23
N VAL A 148 -8.73 15.33 7.92
CA VAL A 148 -7.82 14.98 6.81
C VAL A 148 -7.13 13.65 7.07
N PHE A 149 -6.66 13.40 8.29
CA PHE A 149 -6.00 12.15 8.66
C PHE A 149 -6.94 10.95 8.52
N ASP A 150 -8.12 11.03 9.12
CA ASP A 150 -9.08 9.91 9.13
C ASP A 150 -9.61 9.62 7.72
N ASP A 151 -9.86 10.64 6.91
CA ASP A 151 -10.28 10.47 5.52
C ASP A 151 -9.15 9.85 4.66
N SER A 152 -7.90 10.22 4.91
CA SER A 152 -6.74 9.63 4.23
C SER A 152 -6.54 8.15 4.61
N VAL A 153 -6.78 7.80 5.88
CA VAL A 153 -6.75 6.40 6.34
C VAL A 153 -7.83 5.59 5.62
N LYS A 154 -9.07 6.06 5.62
CA LYS A 154 -10.19 5.37 4.94
C LYS A 154 -9.91 5.20 3.45
N GLU A 155 -9.40 6.23 2.80
CA GLU A 155 -9.11 6.18 1.37
C GLU A 155 -7.96 5.21 1.06
N PHE A 156 -6.90 5.20 1.87
CA PHE A 156 -5.81 4.23 1.72
C PHE A 156 -6.33 2.78 1.87
N LEU A 157 -7.19 2.51 2.85
CA LEU A 157 -7.79 1.18 3.03
C LEU A 157 -8.72 0.81 1.86
N ARG A 158 -9.45 1.78 1.31
CA ARG A 158 -10.26 1.58 0.10
C ARG A 158 -9.41 1.22 -1.11
N LEU A 159 -8.28 1.90 -1.31
CA LEU A 159 -7.33 1.61 -2.39
C LEU A 159 -6.68 0.25 -2.21
N LYS A 160 -6.24 -0.06 -0.99
CA LYS A 160 -5.69 -1.36 -0.62
C LYS A 160 -6.64 -2.50 -1.02
N LYS A 161 -7.94 -2.34 -0.76
CA LYS A 161 -8.97 -3.30 -1.18
C LYS A 161 -9.19 -3.31 -2.70
N LYS A 162 -9.25 -2.14 -3.34
CA LYS A 162 -9.45 -2.03 -4.81
C LYS A 162 -8.30 -2.69 -5.59
N LEU A 163 -7.08 -2.61 -5.08
CA LEU A 163 -5.84 -3.05 -5.73
C LEU A 163 -5.34 -4.41 -5.24
N ALA A 164 -6.20 -5.14 -4.53
CA ALA A 164 -5.86 -6.40 -3.91
C ALA A 164 -5.58 -7.52 -4.94
N ASP A 165 -6.29 -7.52 -6.07
CA ASP A 165 -6.14 -8.49 -7.16
C ASP A 165 -4.97 -8.12 -8.10
N TYR A 166 -3.75 -8.26 -7.61
CA TYR A 166 -2.53 -7.86 -8.34
C TYR A 166 -2.12 -8.82 -9.46
N PHE A 167 -2.64 -10.05 -9.46
CA PHE A 167 -2.28 -11.08 -10.43
C PHE A 167 -3.17 -11.07 -11.67
N ASP A 168 -4.27 -10.31 -11.70
CA ASP A 168 -4.98 -9.97 -12.94
C ASP A 168 -4.03 -9.23 -13.91
N GLU A 169 -4.09 -9.60 -15.19
CA GLU A 169 -3.35 -8.94 -16.27
C GLU A 169 -3.79 -7.48 -16.48
N LYS A 170 -5.04 -7.16 -16.12
CA LYS A 170 -5.60 -5.80 -16.18
C LYS A 170 -5.08 -4.90 -15.06
N SER A 171 -4.46 -5.45 -14.03
CA SER A 171 -3.89 -4.69 -12.91
C SER A 171 -2.57 -4.04 -13.35
N ILE A 172 -2.68 -2.76 -13.70
CA ILE A 172 -1.56 -1.90 -14.16
C ILE A 172 -0.90 -1.11 -13.02
N GLU A 173 -1.57 -0.98 -11.88
CA GLU A 173 -1.14 -0.25 -10.68
C GLU A 173 -1.31 -1.15 -9.45
N ASP A 174 -0.56 -0.90 -8.38
CA ASP A 174 -0.79 -1.55 -7.09
C ASP A 174 -0.60 -0.59 -5.91
N ILE A 175 -0.94 -1.06 -4.70
CA ILE A 175 -0.95 -0.23 -3.49
C ILE A 175 0.41 0.43 -3.18
N PHE A 176 1.55 -0.16 -3.58
CA PHE A 176 2.87 0.43 -3.35
C PHE A 176 3.15 1.65 -4.22
N ASP A 177 2.40 1.88 -5.30
CA ASP A 177 2.50 3.14 -6.07
C ASP A 177 2.04 4.35 -5.23
N TYR A 178 1.25 4.10 -4.18
CA TYR A 178 0.72 5.10 -3.24
C TYR A 178 1.47 5.13 -1.91
N ILE A 179 2.50 4.28 -1.74
CA ILE A 179 3.37 4.30 -0.55
C ILE A 179 4.62 5.13 -0.87
N PRO A 180 4.83 6.27 -0.19
CA PRO A 180 6.02 7.08 -0.43
C PRO A 180 7.31 6.28 -0.22
N PRO A 181 8.39 6.59 -0.96
CA PRO A 181 9.69 5.98 -0.71
C PRO A 181 10.14 6.21 0.74
N GLN A 182 10.45 5.13 1.44
CA GLN A 182 10.95 5.18 2.82
C GLN A 182 12.45 5.49 2.84
N LYS A 183 12.90 6.18 3.89
CA LYS A 183 14.32 6.54 4.10
C LYS A 183 15.02 5.68 5.16
N THR A 184 14.29 4.75 5.79
CA THR A 184 14.72 3.91 6.91
C THR A 184 14.94 2.46 6.45
N ASN A 185 14.94 1.50 7.36
CA ASN A 185 15.10 0.06 7.06
C ASN A 185 14.01 -0.53 6.14
N GLN A 186 13.03 0.26 5.74
CA GLN A 186 11.94 -0.09 4.83
C GLN A 186 12.19 0.31 3.36
N ILE A 187 13.45 0.41 2.91
CA ILE A 187 13.71 0.60 1.48
C ILE A 187 13.24 -0.65 0.74
N PHE A 188 12.19 -0.49 -0.06
CA PHE A 188 11.66 -1.52 -0.94
C PHE A 188 12.39 -1.52 -2.27
N THR A 189 12.62 -2.72 -2.81
CA THR A 189 13.15 -2.88 -4.16
C THR A 189 12.16 -2.29 -5.17
N PRO A 190 12.57 -1.36 -6.06
CA PRO A 190 11.67 -0.83 -7.08
C PRO A 190 11.09 -1.93 -7.96
N LYS A 191 9.81 -1.83 -8.33
CA LYS A 191 9.09 -2.84 -9.12
C LYS A 191 9.78 -3.17 -10.45
N THR A 192 10.33 -2.17 -11.12
CA THR A 192 11.07 -2.35 -12.37
C THR A 192 12.29 -3.26 -12.18
N MET A 193 12.95 -3.17 -11.03
CA MET A 193 14.07 -4.03 -10.68
C MET A 193 13.59 -5.45 -10.33
N VAL A 194 12.49 -5.58 -9.58
CA VAL A 194 11.89 -6.88 -9.26
C VAL A 194 11.54 -7.65 -10.55
N LYS A 195 10.80 -7.02 -11.47
CA LYS A 195 10.45 -7.62 -12.77
C LYS A 195 11.69 -8.07 -13.54
N LYS A 196 12.69 -7.18 -13.65
CA LYS A 196 13.95 -7.49 -14.32
C LYS A 196 14.66 -8.69 -13.68
N MET A 197 14.70 -8.79 -12.36
CA MET A 197 15.34 -9.91 -11.68
C MET A 197 14.57 -11.22 -11.85
N VAL A 198 13.23 -11.17 -11.88
CA VAL A 198 12.40 -12.34 -12.17
C VAL A 198 12.54 -12.78 -13.64
N ASP A 199 12.65 -11.84 -14.58
CA ASP A 199 12.96 -12.13 -15.99
C ASP A 199 14.33 -12.80 -16.15
N MET A 200 15.33 -12.34 -15.38
CA MET A 200 16.66 -12.95 -15.36
C MET A 200 16.61 -14.37 -14.77
N LEU A 201 15.83 -14.58 -13.70
CA LEU A 201 15.62 -15.90 -13.12
C LEU A 201 15.04 -16.90 -14.13
N GLU A 202 14.05 -16.47 -14.91
CA GLU A 202 13.45 -17.26 -16.00
C GLU A 202 14.44 -17.52 -17.13
N THR A 203 15.27 -16.54 -17.47
CA THR A 203 16.32 -16.68 -18.49
C THR A 203 17.35 -17.73 -18.07
N GLU A 204 17.75 -17.74 -16.80
CA GLU A 204 18.68 -18.72 -16.23
C GLU A 204 18.03 -20.11 -16.06
N ASN A 205 16.71 -20.16 -15.83
CA ASN A 205 15.95 -21.38 -15.60
C ASN A 205 14.71 -21.43 -16.51
N PRO A 206 14.88 -21.68 -17.83
CA PRO A 206 13.76 -21.62 -18.77
C PRO A 206 12.61 -22.55 -18.38
N GLY A 207 11.39 -22.00 -18.37
CA GLY A 207 10.17 -22.74 -18.02
C GLY A 207 9.97 -22.97 -16.52
N CYS A 208 10.73 -22.33 -15.64
CA CYS A 208 10.57 -22.51 -14.18
C CYS A 208 9.17 -22.15 -13.66
N PHE A 209 8.44 -21.27 -14.35
CA PHE A 209 7.06 -20.89 -13.99
C PHE A 209 5.99 -21.79 -14.62
N ASP A 210 6.37 -22.71 -15.50
CA ASP A 210 5.46 -23.66 -16.16
C ASP A 210 5.40 -25.03 -15.45
N ASP A 211 6.29 -25.24 -14.48
CA ASP A 211 6.45 -26.49 -13.73
C ASP A 211 5.71 -26.39 -12.38
N PRO A 212 4.67 -27.20 -12.14
CA PRO A 212 3.86 -27.15 -10.92
C PRO A 212 4.63 -27.58 -9.67
N ASP A 213 5.75 -28.29 -9.80
CA ASP A 213 6.53 -28.82 -8.70
C ASP A 213 7.71 -27.90 -8.34
N LYS A 214 7.94 -26.83 -9.11
CA LYS A 214 8.98 -25.84 -8.80
C LYS A 214 8.57 -24.95 -7.64
N THR A 215 9.51 -24.77 -6.71
CA THR A 215 9.36 -23.94 -5.52
C THR A 215 10.27 -22.71 -5.56
N PHE A 216 9.79 -21.61 -5.00
CA PHE A 216 10.45 -20.32 -4.93
C PHE A 216 10.44 -19.81 -3.50
N ILE A 217 11.55 -19.21 -3.05
CA ILE A 217 11.66 -18.67 -1.70
C ILE A 217 12.30 -17.29 -1.70
N ASP A 218 11.69 -16.35 -0.97
CA ASP A 218 12.32 -15.10 -0.56
C ASP A 218 12.72 -15.19 0.93
N LEU A 219 14.03 -15.35 1.18
CA LEU A 219 14.57 -15.53 2.53
C LEU A 219 14.60 -14.23 3.36
N TYR A 220 14.25 -13.09 2.77
CA TYR A 220 14.24 -11.81 3.46
C TYR A 220 13.19 -10.87 2.86
N MET A 221 11.93 -11.28 2.98
CA MET A 221 10.79 -10.48 2.53
C MET A 221 10.72 -9.17 3.31
N LYS A 222 10.50 -8.09 2.55
CA LYS A 222 10.01 -6.81 3.09
C LYS A 222 8.56 -6.57 2.69
N SER A 223 8.36 -6.02 1.50
CA SER A 223 7.04 -5.71 0.94
C SER A 223 6.32 -6.93 0.34
N GLY A 224 7.05 -8.03 0.08
CA GLY A 224 6.51 -9.19 -0.65
C GLY A 224 6.55 -9.08 -2.17
N LEU A 225 7.12 -8.00 -2.74
CA LEU A 225 7.10 -7.74 -4.18
C LEU A 225 7.68 -8.87 -5.05
N TYR A 226 8.75 -9.56 -4.61
CA TYR A 226 9.29 -10.70 -5.36
C TYR A 226 8.30 -11.86 -5.41
N ILE A 227 7.71 -12.22 -4.28
CA ILE A 227 6.70 -13.28 -4.19
C ILE A 227 5.49 -12.94 -5.04
N THR A 228 4.99 -11.70 -4.97
CA THR A 228 3.87 -11.22 -5.79
C THR A 228 4.14 -11.34 -7.28
N GLU A 229 5.33 -10.93 -7.77
CA GLU A 229 5.68 -11.07 -9.18
C GLU A 229 5.80 -12.55 -9.58
N ILE A 230 6.36 -13.41 -8.73
CA ILE A 230 6.45 -14.86 -8.95
C ILE A 230 5.05 -15.50 -9.02
N VAL A 231 4.17 -15.17 -8.06
CA VAL A 231 2.76 -15.63 -8.04
C VAL A 231 2.07 -15.20 -9.32
N LYS A 232 2.28 -13.96 -9.78
CA LYS A 232 1.72 -13.47 -11.04
C LYS A 232 2.18 -14.30 -12.24
N ARG A 233 3.48 -14.61 -12.35
CA ARG A 233 4.02 -15.46 -13.42
C ARG A 233 3.44 -16.88 -13.40
N LEU A 234 3.42 -17.52 -12.23
CA LEU A 234 2.84 -18.85 -12.04
C LEU A 234 1.35 -18.88 -12.37
N TYR A 235 0.59 -17.90 -11.87
CA TYR A 235 -0.84 -17.84 -12.07
C TYR A 235 -1.23 -17.60 -13.55
N GLN A 236 -0.41 -16.83 -14.28
CA GLN A 236 -0.62 -16.51 -15.69
C GLN A 236 0.01 -17.50 -16.67
N SER A 237 0.86 -18.43 -16.22
CA SER A 237 1.41 -19.47 -17.08
C SER A 237 0.30 -20.29 -17.75
N GLU A 238 0.40 -20.47 -19.07
CA GLU A 238 -0.55 -21.29 -19.84
C GLU A 238 -0.52 -22.76 -19.40
N ARG A 239 0.67 -23.28 -19.06
CA ARG A 239 0.83 -24.64 -18.51
C ARG A 239 0.16 -24.78 -17.15
N MET A 240 0.29 -23.78 -16.29
CA MET A 240 -0.40 -23.76 -15.00
C MET A 240 -1.92 -23.61 -15.17
N LYS A 241 -2.39 -22.85 -16.18
CA LYS A 241 -3.80 -22.75 -16.57
C LYS A 241 -4.37 -24.08 -17.05
N GLU A 242 -3.62 -24.83 -17.84
CA GLU A 242 -4.03 -26.16 -18.33
C GLU A 242 -4.10 -27.20 -17.20
N GLN A 243 -3.10 -27.21 -16.30
CA GLN A 243 -3.03 -28.18 -15.21
C GLN A 243 -3.99 -27.87 -14.05
N PHE A 244 -4.20 -26.59 -13.76
CA PHE A 244 -5.14 -26.09 -12.77
C PHE A 244 -6.12 -25.12 -13.44
N PRO A 245 -7.15 -25.63 -14.14
CA PRO A 245 -8.12 -24.78 -14.85
C PRO A 245 -8.95 -23.90 -13.93
N ASP A 246 -9.27 -24.38 -12.73
CA ASP A 246 -9.98 -23.60 -11.72
C ASP A 246 -9.03 -22.55 -11.09
N PRO A 247 -9.37 -21.25 -11.18
CA PRO A 247 -8.51 -20.17 -10.66
C PRO A 247 -8.22 -20.26 -9.16
N LYS A 248 -9.18 -20.70 -8.34
CA LYS A 248 -9.01 -20.78 -6.89
C LYS A 248 -8.09 -21.95 -6.53
N GLU A 249 -8.28 -23.08 -7.19
CA GLU A 249 -7.40 -24.25 -7.03
C GLU A 249 -5.97 -23.94 -7.48
N ARG A 250 -5.79 -23.17 -8.56
CA ARG A 250 -4.47 -22.72 -9.00
C ARG A 250 -3.78 -21.86 -7.95
N LEU A 251 -4.48 -20.85 -7.42
CA LEU A 251 -3.92 -20.01 -6.35
C LEU A 251 -3.60 -20.85 -5.11
N ARG A 252 -4.49 -21.76 -4.72
CA ARG A 252 -4.24 -22.67 -3.59
C ARG A 252 -2.97 -23.49 -3.82
N HIS A 253 -2.78 -24.07 -5.00
CA HIS A 253 -1.56 -24.80 -5.33
C HIS A 253 -0.32 -23.91 -5.24
N ILE A 254 -0.36 -22.71 -5.85
CA ILE A 254 0.77 -21.77 -5.84
C ILE A 254 1.18 -21.43 -4.40
N PHE A 255 0.22 -21.01 -3.56
CA PHE A 255 0.50 -20.59 -2.18
C PHE A 255 0.86 -21.73 -1.23
N GLU A 256 0.22 -22.90 -1.38
CA GLU A 256 0.46 -24.03 -0.50
C GLU A 256 1.70 -24.84 -0.86
N LYS A 257 2.13 -24.82 -2.13
CA LYS A 257 3.16 -25.73 -2.65
C LYS A 257 4.35 -25.03 -3.27
N GLN A 258 4.19 -23.87 -3.88
CA GLN A 258 5.24 -23.28 -4.72
C GLN A 258 5.94 -22.08 -4.10
N VAL A 259 5.23 -21.20 -3.39
CA VAL A 259 5.85 -19.98 -2.84
C VAL A 259 6.07 -20.04 -1.33
N TYR A 260 7.29 -19.66 -0.94
CA TYR A 260 7.79 -19.66 0.44
C TYR A 260 8.41 -18.30 0.76
N GLY A 261 8.46 -17.94 2.03
CA GLY A 261 9.17 -16.73 2.39
C GLY A 261 9.34 -16.51 3.87
N LEU A 262 10.40 -15.77 4.22
CA LEU A 262 10.74 -15.39 5.57
C LEU A 262 10.73 -13.87 5.72
N ALA A 263 10.03 -13.36 6.72
CA ALA A 263 10.05 -11.95 7.08
C ALA A 263 10.75 -11.77 8.44
N PRO A 264 11.69 -10.83 8.57
CA PRO A 264 12.58 -10.76 9.74
C PRO A 264 11.89 -10.26 11.02
N THR A 265 10.87 -9.42 10.89
CA THR A 265 10.17 -8.80 12.02
C THR A 265 8.66 -8.90 11.85
N GLU A 266 7.91 -8.78 12.96
CA GLU A 266 6.46 -8.94 12.99
C GLU A 266 5.75 -7.96 12.06
N ILE A 267 6.11 -6.68 12.15
CA ILE A 267 5.51 -5.65 11.29
C ILE A 267 5.81 -5.88 9.81
N ILE A 268 7.03 -6.29 9.46
CA ILE A 268 7.39 -6.61 8.08
C ILE A 268 6.60 -7.83 7.59
N TYR A 269 6.45 -8.85 8.45
CA TYR A 269 5.64 -10.02 8.16
C TYR A 269 4.18 -9.64 7.85
N HIS A 270 3.57 -8.79 8.68
CA HIS A 270 2.21 -8.31 8.45
C HIS A 270 2.07 -7.45 7.17
N ILE A 271 3.04 -6.58 6.87
CA ILE A 271 3.07 -5.82 5.61
C ILE A 271 3.08 -6.77 4.41
N ALA A 272 4.00 -7.75 4.42
CA ALA A 272 4.15 -8.72 3.33
C ALA A 272 2.87 -9.55 3.15
N LEU A 273 2.32 -10.12 4.24
CA LEU A 273 1.09 -10.89 4.18
C LEU A 273 -0.08 -10.07 3.68
N SER A 274 -0.25 -8.85 4.19
CA SER A 274 -1.36 -8.00 3.78
C SER A 274 -1.31 -7.63 2.31
N TYR A 275 -0.13 -7.57 1.70
CA TYR A 275 0.00 -7.35 0.27
C TYR A 275 -0.20 -8.64 -0.52
N ILE A 276 0.56 -9.68 -0.18
CA ILE A 276 0.58 -10.94 -0.91
C ILE A 276 -0.79 -11.63 -0.87
N LEU A 277 -1.48 -11.59 0.27
CA LEU A 277 -2.77 -12.24 0.52
C LEU A 277 -3.93 -11.22 0.59
N GLY A 278 -3.72 -9.98 0.19
CA GLY A 278 -4.76 -8.94 0.25
C GLY A 278 -6.00 -9.26 -0.59
N PHE A 279 -5.84 -10.06 -1.65
CA PHE A 279 -6.91 -10.52 -2.55
C PHE A 279 -7.91 -11.48 -1.89
N ASN A 280 -7.61 -11.94 -0.66
CA ASN A 280 -8.21 -13.13 -0.07
C ASN A 280 -9.59 -12.91 0.58
N GLU A 281 -10.26 -11.78 0.32
CA GLU A 281 -11.66 -11.60 0.75
C GLU A 281 -12.55 -12.69 0.11
N GLY A 282 -12.97 -13.67 0.92
CA GLY A 282 -13.71 -14.85 0.46
C GLY A 282 -12.87 -16.08 0.07
N MET A 283 -11.57 -16.09 0.39
CA MET A 283 -10.66 -17.24 0.26
C MET A 283 -9.82 -17.47 1.56
N GLU A 284 -10.40 -17.12 2.72
CA GLU A 284 -9.78 -17.10 4.07
C GLU A 284 -9.03 -18.40 4.47
N ASP A 285 -9.31 -19.53 3.83
CA ASP A 285 -8.72 -20.84 4.11
C ASP A 285 -7.45 -21.19 3.30
N ILE A 286 -6.95 -20.31 2.41
CA ILE A 286 -5.71 -20.58 1.66
C ILE A 286 -4.54 -20.71 2.63
N LYS A 287 -3.94 -21.91 2.71
CA LYS A 287 -2.71 -22.12 3.47
C LYS A 287 -1.53 -21.51 2.70
N HIS A 288 -0.50 -21.06 3.44
CA HIS A 288 0.68 -20.46 2.85
C HIS A 288 1.96 -20.80 3.62
N ASN A 289 3.10 -20.68 2.94
CA ASN A 289 4.43 -20.99 3.49
C ASN A 289 5.26 -19.74 3.82
N PHE A 290 4.60 -18.70 4.33
CA PHE A 290 5.26 -17.49 4.82
C PHE A 290 5.43 -17.59 6.34
N ARG A 291 6.62 -17.25 6.86
CA ARG A 291 6.93 -17.32 8.30
C ARG A 291 7.65 -16.06 8.76
N GLN A 292 7.41 -15.67 10.01
CA GLN A 292 8.18 -14.63 10.69
C GLN A 292 9.46 -15.26 11.27
N LEU A 293 10.60 -15.03 10.61
CA LEU A 293 11.92 -15.47 11.04
C LEU A 293 12.99 -14.56 10.42
N ASP A 294 13.89 -14.03 11.24
CA ASP A 294 15.14 -13.45 10.74
C ASP A 294 16.12 -14.56 10.36
N ALA A 295 16.37 -14.73 9.06
CA ALA A 295 17.30 -15.72 8.52
C ALA A 295 18.79 -15.34 8.73
N LEU A 296 19.09 -14.09 9.06
CA LEU A 296 20.46 -13.57 9.10
C LEU A 296 21.36 -14.27 10.13
N PRO A 297 20.92 -14.55 11.38
CA PRO A 297 21.74 -15.27 12.36
C PRO A 297 22.11 -16.68 11.88
N TYR A 298 21.13 -17.44 11.40
CA TYR A 298 21.32 -18.81 10.89
C TYR A 298 22.22 -18.85 9.65
N THR A 299 22.12 -17.84 8.79
CA THR A 299 23.02 -17.69 7.63
C THR A 299 24.46 -17.48 8.07
N LYS A 300 24.70 -16.64 9.10
CA LYS A 300 26.03 -16.38 9.64
C LYS A 300 26.63 -17.60 10.34
N GLU A 301 25.78 -18.40 10.97
CA GLU A 301 26.18 -19.61 11.70
C GLU A 301 26.27 -20.85 10.80
N GLY A 302 25.82 -20.77 9.55
CA GLY A 302 25.79 -21.89 8.61
C GLY A 302 24.70 -22.93 8.88
N THR A 303 23.71 -22.60 9.72
CA THR A 303 22.61 -23.47 10.18
C THR A 303 21.28 -23.19 9.47
N LEU A 304 21.28 -22.35 8.43
CA LEU A 304 20.06 -21.97 7.72
C LEU A 304 19.29 -23.16 7.15
N GLN A 305 19.99 -24.16 6.58
CA GLN A 305 19.33 -25.34 6.01
C GLN A 305 18.53 -26.09 7.08
N GLU A 306 19.13 -26.39 8.23
CA GLU A 306 18.47 -27.08 9.34
C GLU A 306 17.22 -26.31 9.79
N LYS A 307 17.31 -24.97 9.79
CA LYS A 307 16.17 -24.14 10.16
C LYS A 307 15.06 -24.13 9.13
N LEU A 308 15.40 -24.17 7.83
CA LEU A 308 14.41 -24.28 6.76
C LEU A 308 13.70 -25.64 6.78
N ASP A 309 14.45 -26.72 7.00
CA ASP A 309 13.90 -28.08 7.14
C ASP A 309 12.94 -28.15 8.35
N GLU A 310 13.28 -27.52 9.48
CA GLU A 310 12.38 -27.42 10.64
C GLU A 310 11.07 -26.67 10.32
N LEU A 311 11.14 -25.61 9.51
CA LEU A 311 10.01 -24.73 9.22
C LEU A 311 9.07 -25.29 8.15
N PHE A 312 9.61 -25.98 7.14
CA PHE A 312 8.90 -26.32 5.92
C PHE A 312 8.80 -27.82 5.64
N GLY A 313 9.62 -28.66 6.27
CA GLY A 313 9.59 -30.12 6.15
C GLY A 313 10.42 -30.67 5.00
#